data_AF-A0A959WNP8-F1
#
_entry.id   AF-A0A959WNP8-F1
#
_cell.length_a   1.000
_cell.length_b   1.000
_cell.length_c   1.000
_cell.angle_alpha   90.00
_cell.angle_beta   90.00
_cell.angle_gamma   90.00
#
_symmetry.space_group_name_H-M   'P 1'
#
loop_
_entity.id
_entity.type
_entity.pdbx_description
1 polymer ?
#
loop_
_entity_poly.entity_id
_entity_poly.type
_entity_poly.pdbx_seq_one_letter_code
_entity_poly.pdbx_strand_id
1 'polypeptide(L)'
;MDLAAELTRLSRLDALGGPAGALASHPPELTVRRPARRPRRRLGFAVPAENRISVTAYPGIGRGDVLETLLHELVHIAVGPAAEGRRWHGREFTAALRAAMAEAYDLTGVTAPSSYHGAYARAIDGHRQTEAA
;
A
#
# COMPACT_ATOMS: atom_id res chain seq x y z
N MET A 1 2.79 5.10 15.13
CA MET A 1 2.33 3.93 14.36
C MET A 1 3.55 3.09 14.03
N ASP A 2 3.47 1.79 14.23
CA ASP A 2 4.52 0.84 13.84
C ASP A 2 4.24 0.35 12.41
N LEU A 3 5.09 0.74 11.46
CA LEU A 3 4.95 0.35 10.05
C LEU A 3 5.46 -1.06 9.77
N ALA A 4 6.37 -1.59 10.59
CA ALA A 4 6.85 -2.96 10.42
C ALA A 4 5.74 -3.93 10.82
N ALA A 5 5.09 -3.69 11.97
CA ALA A 5 3.92 -4.45 12.39
C ALA A 5 2.78 -4.37 11.37
N GLU A 6 2.52 -3.18 10.82
CA GLU A 6 1.51 -3.01 9.79
C GLU A 6 1.85 -3.77 8.50
N LEU A 7 3.11 -3.73 8.05
CA LEU A 7 3.55 -4.51 6.90
C LEU A 7 3.35 -6.02 7.14
N THR A 8 3.70 -6.52 8.33
CA THR A 8 3.48 -7.94 8.68
C THR A 8 2.01 -8.31 8.63
N ARG A 9 1.11 -7.44 9.13
CA ARG A 9 -0.33 -7.64 9.05
C ARG A 9 -0.82 -7.67 7.60
N LEU A 10 -0.45 -6.66 6.81
CA LEU A 10 -0.87 -6.53 5.41
C LEU A 10 -0.34 -7.69 4.55
N SER A 11 0.85 -8.22 4.84
CA SER A 11 1.44 -9.33 4.08
C SER A 11 0.66 -10.65 4.21
N ARG A 12 -0.30 -10.72 5.12
CA ARG A 12 -1.14 -11.91 5.38
C ARG A 12 -2.56 -11.80 4.81
N LEU A 13 -2.88 -10.69 4.14
CA LEU A 13 -4.20 -10.49 3.54
C LEU A 13 -4.50 -11.59 2.52
N ASP A 14 -5.72 -12.09 2.51
CA ASP A 14 -6.21 -13.09 1.55
C ASP A 14 -6.14 -12.55 0.12
N ALA A 15 -6.42 -11.25 -0.06
CA ALA A 15 -6.24 -10.54 -1.32
C ALA A 15 -4.79 -10.58 -1.86
N LEU A 16 -3.81 -10.88 -1.01
CA LEU A 16 -2.38 -10.98 -1.33
C LEU A 16 -1.84 -12.42 -1.19
N GLY A 17 -2.72 -13.43 -1.18
CA GLY A 17 -2.38 -14.84 -1.08
C GLY A 17 -2.54 -15.45 0.32
N GLY A 18 -3.00 -14.66 1.29
CA GLY A 18 -3.38 -15.12 2.62
C GLY A 18 -2.21 -15.52 3.52
N PRO A 19 -2.50 -16.14 4.69
CA PRO A 19 -1.47 -16.52 5.67
C PRO A 19 -0.47 -17.56 5.17
N ALA A 20 -0.82 -18.33 4.14
CA ALA A 20 0.06 -19.31 3.49
C ALA A 20 0.78 -18.75 2.26
N GLY A 21 0.52 -17.49 1.89
CA GLY A 21 1.08 -16.84 0.72
C GLY A 21 2.58 -16.52 0.84
N ALA A 22 3.19 -16.20 -0.30
CA ALA A 22 4.61 -15.86 -0.39
C ALA A 22 4.97 -14.66 0.49
N LEU A 23 4.14 -13.61 0.49
CA LEU A 23 4.36 -12.41 1.31
C LEU A 23 4.23 -12.68 2.81
N ALA A 24 3.32 -13.57 3.22
CA ALA A 24 3.17 -13.94 4.63
C ALA A 24 4.39 -14.70 5.15
N SER A 25 4.99 -15.53 4.29
CA SER A 25 6.17 -16.36 4.62
C SER A 25 7.48 -15.56 4.51
N HIS A 26 7.58 -14.67 3.53
CA HIS A 26 8.76 -13.87 3.23
C HIS A 26 8.34 -12.40 2.99
N PRO A 27 7.99 -11.67 4.05
CA PRO A 27 7.56 -10.28 3.91
C PRO A 27 8.70 -9.42 3.37
N PRO A 28 8.39 -8.37 2.59
CA PRO A 28 9.42 -7.52 2.01
C PRO A 28 10.17 -6.74 3.09
N GLU A 29 11.42 -6.42 2.79
CA GLU A 29 12.19 -5.50 3.65
C GLU A 29 11.58 -4.09 3.56
N LEU A 30 11.30 -3.47 4.70
CA LEU A 30 10.76 -2.12 4.77
C LEU A 30 11.82 -1.08 5.11
N THR A 31 12.02 -0.12 4.21
CA THR A 31 12.76 1.11 4.51
C THR A 31 11.81 2.29 4.68
N VAL A 32 11.92 3.01 5.81
CA VAL A 32 11.18 4.25 6.05
C VAL A 32 12.12 5.45 5.89
N ARG A 33 11.91 6.23 4.83
CA ARG A 33 12.64 7.47 4.56
C ARG A 33 11.98 8.63 5.26
N ARG A 34 12.78 9.48 5.92
CA ARG A 34 12.28 10.63 6.69
C ARG A 34 12.93 11.96 6.28
N PRO A 35 12.66 12.47 5.07
CA PRO A 35 13.20 13.75 4.65
C PRO A 35 12.54 14.90 5.41
N ALA A 36 13.29 15.99 5.60
CA ALA A 36 12.80 17.20 6.30
C ALA A 36 11.68 17.94 5.55
N ARG A 37 11.47 17.65 4.26
CA ARG A 37 10.48 18.31 3.39
C ARG A 37 9.76 17.28 2.51
N ARG A 38 8.57 17.64 2.03
CA ARG A 38 7.80 16.84 1.08
C ARG A 38 8.61 16.55 -0.19
N PRO A 39 8.77 15.27 -0.60
CA PRO A 39 9.41 14.92 -1.86
C PRO A 39 8.56 15.38 -3.05
N ARG A 40 9.21 15.79 -4.14
CA ARG A 40 8.53 16.38 -5.31
C ARG A 40 7.75 15.39 -6.18
N ARG A 41 8.04 14.08 -6.09
CA ARG A 41 7.54 13.11 -7.08
C ARG A 41 6.99 11.80 -6.52
N ARG A 42 7.64 11.19 -5.52
CA ARG A 42 7.27 9.84 -5.05
C ARG A 42 7.19 9.78 -3.54
N LEU A 43 6.15 9.12 -3.05
CA LEU A 43 5.91 8.86 -1.63
C LEU A 43 6.41 7.48 -1.23
N GLY A 44 6.40 6.52 -2.15
CA GLY A 44 7.01 5.21 -1.99
C GLY A 44 7.53 4.64 -3.30
N PHE A 45 8.15 3.47 -3.19
CA PHE A 45 8.41 2.58 -4.32
C PHE A 45 8.67 1.15 -3.83
N ALA A 46 8.31 0.18 -4.65
CA ALA A 46 8.68 -1.22 -4.53
C ALA A 46 9.86 -1.58 -5.46
N VAL A 47 10.67 -2.56 -5.04
CA VAL A 47 11.65 -3.25 -5.87
C VAL A 47 11.32 -4.75 -5.83
N PRO A 48 10.43 -5.25 -6.73
CA PRO A 48 9.94 -6.62 -6.68
C PRO A 48 11.05 -7.68 -6.75
N ALA A 49 12.06 -7.47 -7.60
CA ALA A 49 13.18 -8.39 -7.76
C ALA A 49 14.02 -8.56 -6.49
N GLU A 50 13.97 -7.59 -5.57
CA GLU A 50 14.71 -7.63 -4.30
C GLU A 50 13.78 -7.94 -3.11
N ASN A 51 12.46 -8.03 -3.31
CA ASN A 51 11.45 -8.09 -2.25
C ASN A 51 11.59 -6.94 -1.23
N ARG A 52 11.67 -5.69 -1.73
CA ARG A 52 11.89 -4.49 -0.89
C ARG A 52 10.85 -3.41 -1.15
N ILE A 53 10.50 -2.69 -0.09
CA ILE A 53 9.60 -1.54 -0.13
C ILE A 53 10.26 -0.35 0.57
N SER A 54 10.12 0.83 -0.03
CA SER A 54 10.45 2.09 0.60
C SER A 54 9.21 2.95 0.74
N VAL A 55 8.94 3.46 1.94
CA VAL A 55 7.89 4.46 2.21
C VAL A 55 8.53 5.72 2.74
N THR A 56 8.00 6.88 2.35
CA THR A 56 8.49 8.19 2.78
C THR A 56 7.51 8.84 3.72
N ALA A 57 7.97 9.21 4.92
CA ALA A 57 7.23 9.99 5.89
C ALA A 57 7.91 11.35 6.11
N TYR A 58 7.19 12.45 5.93
CA TYR A 58 7.72 13.82 6.06
C TYR A 58 6.76 14.70 6.87
N PRO A 59 7.20 15.86 7.40
CA PRO A 59 6.32 16.75 8.15
C PRO A 59 5.07 17.15 7.35
N GLY A 60 3.88 16.88 7.91
CA GLY A 60 2.60 17.16 7.26
C GLY A 60 2.05 16.05 6.35
N ILE A 61 2.72 14.89 6.26
CA ILE A 61 2.11 13.70 5.66
C ILE A 61 1.02 13.13 6.58
N GLY A 62 -0.13 12.73 6.03
CA GLY A 62 -1.19 12.07 6.77
C GLY A 62 -0.84 10.62 7.09
N ARG A 63 -1.55 10.02 8.07
CA ARG A 63 -1.43 8.59 8.35
C ARG A 63 -1.96 7.78 7.16
N GLY A 64 -3.11 8.17 6.62
CA GLY A 64 -3.72 7.55 5.45
C GLY A 64 -2.77 7.52 4.25
N ASP A 65 -2.01 8.59 4.01
CA ASP A 65 -1.03 8.64 2.91
C ASP A 65 0.05 7.55 3.05
N VAL A 66 0.56 7.38 4.27
CA VAL A 66 1.60 6.38 4.57
C VAL A 66 1.04 4.97 4.41
N LEU A 67 -0.16 4.73 4.92
CA LEU A 67 -0.82 3.42 4.86
C LEU A 67 -1.23 3.05 3.43
N GLU A 68 -1.77 4.00 2.67
CA GLU A 68 -2.09 3.81 1.26
C GLU A 68 -0.82 3.52 0.46
N THR A 69 0.25 4.27 0.71
CA THR A 69 1.54 4.05 0.06
C THR A 69 2.08 2.66 0.38
N LEU A 70 2.11 2.26 1.65
CA LEU A 70 2.62 0.95 2.07
C LEU A 70 1.87 -0.19 1.36
N LEU A 71 0.53 -0.16 1.37
CA LEU A 71 -0.26 -1.21 0.74
C LEU A 71 -0.14 -1.20 -0.79
N HIS A 72 -0.07 -0.01 -1.41
CA HIS A 72 0.15 0.11 -2.85
C HIS A 72 1.47 -0.54 -3.29
N GLU A 73 2.57 -0.24 -2.59
CA GLU A 73 3.87 -0.84 -2.91
C GLU A 73 3.88 -2.36 -2.62
N LEU A 74 3.17 -2.82 -1.60
CA LEU A 74 3.04 -4.24 -1.33
C LEU A 74 2.29 -4.99 -2.43
N VAL A 75 1.23 -4.39 -3.00
CA VAL A 75 0.51 -4.95 -4.16
C VAL A 75 1.44 -5.06 -5.38
N HIS A 76 2.38 -4.12 -5.56
CA HIS A 76 3.39 -4.24 -6.61
C HIS A 76 4.29 -5.48 -6.44
N ILE A 77 4.65 -5.84 -5.21
CA ILE A 77 5.39 -7.08 -4.93
C ILE A 77 4.49 -8.30 -5.20
N ALA A 78 3.24 -8.28 -4.72
CA ALA A 78 2.32 -9.41 -4.81
C ALA A 78 1.96 -9.79 -6.26
N VAL A 79 1.62 -8.80 -7.07
CA VAL A 79 1.18 -8.99 -8.47
C VAL A 79 2.40 -9.15 -9.40
N GLY A 80 3.54 -8.56 -9.03
CA GLY A 80 4.72 -8.55 -9.88
C GLY A 80 4.56 -7.65 -11.12
N PRO A 81 5.50 -7.73 -12.07
CA PRO A 81 5.42 -6.97 -13.32
C PRO A 81 4.28 -7.47 -14.20
N ALA A 82 3.54 -6.56 -14.82
CA ALA A 82 2.47 -6.93 -15.75
C ALA A 82 3.01 -7.77 -16.93
N ALA A 83 2.41 -8.95 -17.15
CA ALA A 83 2.81 -9.92 -18.18
C ALA A 83 2.78 -9.36 -19.62
N GLU A 84 1.91 -8.38 -19.90
CA GLU A 84 1.68 -7.85 -21.25
C GLU A 84 2.48 -6.58 -21.59
N GLY A 85 3.35 -6.13 -20.68
CA GLY A 85 4.18 -4.95 -20.91
C GLY A 85 3.40 -3.61 -20.88
N ARG A 86 4.07 -2.60 -20.30
CA ARG A 86 3.72 -1.16 -20.27
C ARG A 86 2.68 -0.66 -19.27
N ARG A 87 2.00 -1.47 -18.46
CA ARG A 87 1.15 -0.94 -17.37
C ARG A 87 1.42 -1.60 -16.02
N TRP A 88 2.20 -0.91 -15.19
CA TRP A 88 2.39 -1.20 -13.76
C TRP A 88 1.08 -1.23 -12.97
N HIS A 89 0.06 -0.51 -13.44
CA HIS A 89 -1.27 -0.40 -12.84
C HIS A 89 -2.36 -0.91 -13.78
N GLY A 90 -2.18 -2.13 -14.29
CA GLY A 90 -3.18 -2.82 -15.11
C GLY A 90 -4.40 -3.28 -14.30
N ARG A 91 -5.30 -4.02 -14.97
CA ARG A 91 -6.55 -4.52 -14.37
C ARG A 91 -6.30 -5.36 -13.12
N GLU A 92 -5.31 -6.26 -13.18
CA GLU A 92 -4.95 -7.16 -12.07
C GLU A 92 -4.48 -6.36 -10.85
N PHE A 93 -3.53 -5.43 -11.05
CA PHE A 93 -3.08 -4.53 -9.99
C PHE A 93 -4.24 -3.76 -9.36
N THR A 94 -5.12 -3.15 -10.17
CA THR A 94 -6.25 -2.37 -9.65
C THR A 94 -7.25 -3.24 -8.89
N ALA A 95 -7.49 -4.47 -9.35
CA ALA A 95 -8.36 -5.42 -8.65
C ALA A 95 -7.76 -5.84 -7.31
N ALA A 96 -6.47 -6.22 -7.29
CA ALA A 96 -5.75 -6.59 -6.08
C ALA A 96 -5.70 -5.44 -5.07
N LEU A 97 -5.39 -4.22 -5.51
CA LEU A 97 -5.37 -3.04 -4.63
C LEU A 97 -6.76 -2.77 -4.02
N ARG A 98 -7.83 -2.88 -4.80
CA ARG A 98 -9.21 -2.71 -4.29
C ARG A 98 -9.57 -3.77 -3.27
N ALA A 99 -9.30 -5.04 -3.57
CA ALA A 99 -9.57 -6.15 -2.66
C ALA A 99 -8.78 -5.99 -1.36
N ALA A 100 -7.49 -5.66 -1.44
CA ALA A 100 -6.65 -5.45 -0.28
C ALA A 100 -7.07 -4.23 0.56
N MET A 101 -7.52 -3.14 -0.06
CA MET A 101 -8.04 -1.97 0.67
C MET A 101 -9.35 -2.28 1.41
N ALA A 102 -10.25 -3.02 0.76
CA ALA A 102 -11.49 -3.48 1.37
C ALA A 102 -11.19 -4.41 2.55
N GLU A 103 -10.28 -5.36 2.38
CA GLU A 103 -9.94 -6.32 3.45
C GLU A 103 -9.17 -5.65 4.60
N ALA A 104 -8.20 -4.80 4.31
CA ALA A 104 -7.30 -4.26 5.32
C ALA A 104 -7.91 -3.14 6.16
N TYR A 105 -8.84 -2.37 5.57
CA TYR A 105 -9.33 -1.10 6.12
C TYR A 105 -10.84 -0.90 5.94
N ASP A 106 -11.59 -1.91 5.49
CA ASP A 106 -13.04 -1.85 5.21
C ASP A 106 -13.44 -0.76 4.19
N LEU A 107 -12.53 -0.46 3.26
CA LEU A 107 -12.75 0.61 2.27
C LEU A 107 -13.30 0.05 0.96
N THR A 108 -14.59 0.23 0.74
CA THR A 108 -15.28 -0.07 -0.52
C THR A 108 -15.81 1.21 -1.19
N GLY A 109 -16.11 1.15 -2.49
CA GLY A 109 -16.72 2.28 -3.21
C GLY A 109 -15.81 3.51 -3.42
N VAL A 110 -14.51 3.41 -3.13
CA VAL A 110 -13.57 4.53 -3.31
C VAL A 110 -13.32 4.76 -4.80
N THR A 111 -13.84 5.88 -5.32
CA THR A 111 -13.56 6.33 -6.69
C THR A 111 -12.16 6.94 -6.75
N ALA A 112 -11.15 6.08 -6.92
CA ALA A 112 -9.80 6.52 -7.27
C ALA A 112 -9.73 6.70 -8.80
N PRO A 113 -9.59 7.93 -9.32
CA PRO A 113 -9.52 8.17 -10.78
C PRO A 113 -8.30 7.50 -11.44
N SER A 114 -7.38 6.98 -10.63
CA SER A 114 -6.21 6.20 -11.01
C SER A 114 -5.71 5.44 -9.77
N SER A 115 -4.78 4.50 -9.94
CA SER A 115 -4.08 3.87 -8.81
C SER A 115 -3.11 4.80 -8.06
N TYR A 116 -3.04 6.10 -8.41
CA TYR A 116 -2.21 7.09 -7.72
C TYR A 116 -2.76 7.43 -6.33
N HIS A 117 -1.85 7.74 -5.40
CA HIS A 117 -2.18 8.00 -3.99
C HIS A 117 -3.13 9.18 -3.77
N GLY A 118 -3.90 9.10 -2.69
CA GLY A 118 -4.65 10.18 -2.08
C GLY A 118 -6.13 9.88 -1.91
N ALA A 119 -6.71 9.02 -2.76
CA ALA A 119 -8.12 8.66 -2.66
C ALA A 119 -8.37 7.75 -1.45
N TYR A 120 -7.59 6.68 -1.31
CA TYR A 120 -7.70 5.80 -0.14
C TYR A 120 -7.16 6.48 1.11
N ALA A 121 -6.09 7.29 1.03
CA ALA A 121 -5.57 8.02 2.19
C ALA A 121 -6.65 8.83 2.90
N ARG A 122 -7.40 9.63 2.15
CA ARG A 122 -8.52 10.41 2.69
C ARG A 122 -9.61 9.52 3.30
N ALA A 123 -9.92 8.40 2.66
CA ALA A 123 -10.91 7.45 3.16
C ALA A 123 -10.44 6.76 4.47
N ILE A 124 -9.17 6.35 4.55
CA ILE A 124 -8.56 5.77 5.76
C ILE A 124 -8.62 6.77 6.91
N ASP A 125 -8.23 8.02 6.67
CA ASP A 125 -8.25 9.06 7.69
C ASP A 125 -9.68 9.39 8.17
N GLY A 126 -10.67 9.34 7.27
CA GLY A 126 -12.08 9.53 7.61
C GLY A 126 -12.73 8.35 8.34
N HIS A 127 -12.41 7.11 7.97
CA HIS A 127 -12.99 5.90 8.57
C HIS A 127 -12.65 5.81 10.07
N ARG A 128 -11.39 6.09 10.45
CA ARG A 128 -10.98 6.04 11.86
C ARG A 128 -11.57 7.13 12.73
N GLN A 129 -11.95 8.28 12.15
CA GLN A 129 -12.64 9.32 12.92
C GLN A 129 -14.06 8.88 13.31
N THR A 130 -14.65 7.95 12.56
CA THR A 130 -15.99 7.42 12.84
C THR A 130 -15.95 6.31 13.90
N GLU A 131 -14.88 5.50 13.96
CA GLU A 131 -14.70 4.47 15.00
C GLU A 131 -14.31 5.02 16.38
N ALA A 132 -13.80 6.25 16.43
CA ALA A 132 -13.34 6.90 17.67
C ALA A 132 -14.34 7.92 18.26
N ALA A 133 -15.51 8.07 17.63
CA ALA A 133 -16.60 8.95 18.05
C ALA A 133 -17.76 8.15 18.66
#